data_AF-A0A3M7Q1T2-F1
#
_entry.id   AF-A0A3M7Q1T2-F1
#
_cell.length_a   1.000
_cell.length_b   1.000
_cell.length_c   1.000
_cell.angle_alpha   90.00
_cell.angle_beta   90.00
_cell.angle_gamma   90.00
#
_symmetry.space_group_name_H-M   'P 1'
#
loop_
_entity.id
_entity.type
_entity.pdbx_description
1 polymer ?
#
loop_
_entity_poly.entity_id
_entity_poly.type
_entity_poly.pdbx_seq_one_letter_code
_entity_poly.pdbx_strand_id
1 'polypeptide(L)'
;MKMDVNALEKVQERATKIPMSVRNMPYEMITALTAALIAAAVSARHVFFSNRVVPHWNKLPENVVKSKSTAKFKMALDKFNGIGCYSSSRPVGGDGLRQSTC
;
A
#
# COMPACT_ATOMS: atom_id res chain seq x y z
N MET A 1 9.67 21.98 0.19
CA MET A 1 9.94 20.53 0.04
C MET A 1 9.79 20.02 -1.41
N LYS A 2 10.04 20.83 -2.47
CA LYS A 2 9.94 20.37 -3.88
C LYS A 2 11.29 19.93 -4.48
N MET A 3 12.41 20.31 -3.86
CA MET A 3 13.75 19.98 -4.35
C MET A 3 14.04 18.47 -4.29
N ASP A 4 13.59 17.79 -3.24
CA ASP A 4 13.79 16.35 -3.09
C ASP A 4 13.00 15.53 -4.12
N VAL A 5 11.79 15.95 -4.48
CA VAL A 5 10.96 15.18 -5.43
C VAL A 5 11.57 15.17 -6.83
N ASN A 6 12.10 16.31 -7.29
CA ASN A 6 12.74 16.41 -8.61
C ASN A 6 14.10 15.69 -8.63
N ALA A 7 14.79 15.61 -7.49
CA ALA A 7 16.02 14.83 -7.37
C ALA A 7 15.73 13.32 -7.41
N LEU A 8 14.70 12.88 -6.69
CA LEU A 8 14.23 11.50 -6.68
C LEU A 8 13.71 11.06 -8.06
N GLU A 9 12.99 11.93 -8.76
CA GLU A 9 12.50 11.67 -10.12
C GLU A 9 13.66 11.45 -11.09
N LYS A 10 14.69 12.30 -11.06
CA LYS A 10 15.90 12.13 -11.90
C LYS A 10 16.69 10.87 -11.58
N VAL A 11 16.75 10.47 -10.30
CA VAL A 11 17.38 9.22 -9.88
C VAL A 11 16.57 8.03 -10.41
N GLN A 12 15.24 8.08 -10.27
CA GLN A 12 14.35 7.06 -10.80
C GLN A 12 14.48 6.96 -12.32
N GLU A 13 14.44 8.08 -13.06
CA GLU A 13 14.60 8.11 -14.51
C GLU A 13 15.91 7.49 -14.97
N ARG A 14 17.04 7.80 -14.30
CA ARG A 14 18.34 7.20 -14.62
C ARG A 14 18.37 5.70 -14.31
N ALA A 15 17.74 5.27 -13.22
CA ALA A 15 17.69 3.88 -12.80
C ALA A 15 16.72 3.03 -13.65
N THR A 16 15.64 3.63 -14.17
CA THR A 16 14.64 2.95 -15.02
C THR A 16 14.89 3.16 -16.50
N LYS A 17 15.94 3.91 -16.89
CA LYS A 17 16.30 4.10 -18.30
C LYS A 17 16.75 2.77 -18.88
N ILE A 18 15.96 2.26 -19.83
CA ILE A 18 16.28 1.03 -20.55
C ILE A 18 17.54 1.28 -21.39
N PRO A 19 18.62 0.48 -21.21
CA PRO A 19 19.81 0.57 -22.06
C PRO A 19 19.42 0.44 -23.54
N MET A 20 20.05 1.24 -24.41
CA MET A 20 19.74 1.26 -25.86
C MET A 20 19.83 -0.13 -26.51
N SER A 21 20.72 -1.00 -26.01
CA SER A 21 20.87 -2.39 -26.46
C SER A 21 19.65 -3.28 -26.17
N VAL A 22 18.84 -2.93 -25.18
CA VAL A 22 17.63 -3.66 -24.79
C VAL A 22 16.39 -3.10 -25.50
N ARG A 23 16.48 -1.88 -26.05
CA ARG A 23 15.35 -1.18 -26.69
C ARG A 23 14.81 -1.90 -27.93
N ASN A 24 15.66 -2.61 -28.68
CA ASN A 24 15.30 -3.30 -29.92
C ASN A 24 15.27 -4.83 -29.76
N MET A 25 15.17 -5.33 -28.52
CA MET A 25 14.99 -6.76 -28.29
C MET A 25 13.56 -7.21 -28.63
N PRO A 26 13.38 -8.47 -29.05
CA PRO A 26 12.05 -9.05 -29.23
C PRO A 26 11.26 -8.99 -27.91
N TYR A 27 9.96 -8.74 -28.04
CA TYR A 27 9.03 -8.52 -26.92
C TYR A 27 9.12 -9.61 -25.83
N GLU A 28 9.37 -10.86 -26.24
CA GLU A 28 9.56 -12.02 -25.36
C GLU A 28 10.73 -11.88 -24.37
N MET A 29 11.85 -11.28 -24.80
CA MET A 29 13.00 -11.06 -23.91
C MET A 29 12.74 -9.91 -22.93
N ILE A 30 12.05 -8.86 -23.39
CA ILE A 30 11.73 -7.69 -22.57
C ILE A 30 10.70 -8.05 -21.49
N THR A 31 9.66 -8.80 -21.85
CA THR A 31 8.66 -9.31 -20.90
C THR A 31 9.30 -10.23 -19.87
N ALA A 32 10.21 -11.12 -20.27
CA ALA A 32 10.93 -11.97 -19.33
C ALA A 32 11.83 -11.17 -18.35
N LEU A 33 12.60 -10.19 -18.86
CA LEU A 33 13.47 -9.34 -18.03
C LEU A 33 12.67 -8.46 -17.05
N THR A 34 11.57 -7.87 -17.52
CA THR A 34 10.69 -7.04 -16.69
C THR A 34 9.96 -7.89 -15.64
N ALA A 35 9.48 -9.08 -16.01
CA ALA A 35 8.89 -10.03 -15.07
C ALA A 35 9.90 -10.46 -13.99
N ALA A 36 11.16 -10.73 -14.35
CA ALA A 36 12.22 -11.06 -13.39
C ALA A 36 12.52 -9.92 -12.42
N LEU A 37 12.60 -8.67 -12.90
CA LEU A 37 12.81 -7.49 -12.06
C LEU A 37 11.64 -7.25 -11.11
N ILE A 38 10.40 -7.37 -11.60
CA ILE A 38 9.19 -7.24 -10.80
C ILE A 38 9.13 -8.38 -9.77
N ALA A 39 9.40 -9.62 -10.15
CA ALA A 39 9.45 -10.76 -9.26
C ALA A 39 10.50 -10.57 -8.16
N ALA A 40 11.70 -10.08 -8.49
CA ALA A 40 12.74 -9.76 -7.51
C ALA A 40 12.29 -8.66 -6.53
N ALA A 41 11.65 -7.59 -7.03
CA ALA A 41 11.13 -6.51 -6.20
C ALA A 41 9.97 -6.95 -5.30
N VAL A 42 9.07 -7.82 -5.81
CA VAL A 42 7.97 -8.42 -5.05
C VAL A 42 8.53 -9.38 -3.99
N SER A 43 9.49 -10.23 -4.36
CA SER A 43 10.14 -11.19 -3.45
C SER A 43 10.85 -10.48 -2.29
N ALA A 44 11.57 -9.39 -2.56
CA ALA A 44 12.20 -8.57 -1.53
C ALA A 44 11.21 -7.99 -0.50
N ARG A 45 9.92 -7.88 -0.85
CA ARG A 45 8.86 -7.39 0.03
C ARG A 45 7.86 -8.47 0.46
N HIS A 46 8.02 -9.72 0.00
CA HIS A 46 7.03 -10.77 0.18
C HIS A 46 6.84 -11.14 1.67
N VAL A 47 7.91 -11.13 2.45
CA VAL A 47 7.86 -11.38 3.92
C VAL A 47 7.51 -10.14 4.74
N PHE A 48 7.67 -8.95 4.15
CA PHE A 48 7.53 -7.68 4.86
C PHE A 48 6.07 -7.40 5.24
N PHE A 49 5.14 -7.68 4.33
CA PHE A 49 3.72 -7.51 4.60
C PHE A 49 3.26 -8.45 5.72
N SER A 50 3.60 -9.74 5.63
CA SER A 50 3.26 -10.73 6.65
C SER A 50 3.87 -10.39 8.02
N ASN A 51 5.15 -10.03 8.09
CA ASN A 51 5.81 -9.66 9.35
C ASN A 51 5.21 -8.42 10.01
N ARG A 52 4.62 -7.51 9.24
CA ARG A 52 3.95 -6.32 9.77
C ARG A 52 2.52 -6.59 10.21
N VAL A 53 1.78 -7.35 9.42
CA VAL A 53 0.33 -7.54 9.59
C VAL A 53 0.02 -8.68 10.58
N VAL A 54 0.72 -9.81 10.46
CA VAL A 54 0.41 -11.03 11.23
C VAL A 54 0.52 -10.80 12.75
N PRO A 55 1.54 -10.13 13.30
CA PRO A 55 1.62 -9.91 14.74
C PRO A 55 0.50 -9.02 15.28
N HIS A 56 0.00 -8.05 14.51
CA HIS A 56 -1.13 -7.21 14.92
C HIS A 56 -2.45 -7.98 14.81
N TRP A 57 -2.64 -8.75 13.73
CA TRP A 57 -3.82 -9.60 13.54
C TRP A 57 -3.96 -10.64 14.66
N ASN A 58 -2.85 -11.30 15.04
CA ASN A 58 -2.84 -12.31 16.10
C ASN A 58 -3.09 -11.76 17.51
N LYS A 59 -2.97 -10.43 17.70
CA LYS A 59 -3.31 -9.77 18.97
C LYS A 59 -4.78 -9.36 19.05
N LEU A 60 -5.53 -9.48 17.95
CA LEU A 60 -6.94 -9.08 17.93
C LEU A 60 -7.80 -10.08 18.70
N PRO A 61 -8.75 -9.59 19.50
CA PRO A 61 -9.66 -10.47 20.22
C PRO A 61 -10.72 -11.03 19.26
N GLU A 62 -11.24 -12.20 19.61
CA GLU A 62 -12.12 -12.98 18.73
C GLU A 62 -13.43 -12.26 18.37
N ASN A 63 -13.93 -11.40 19.27
CA ASN A 63 -15.12 -10.58 19.03
C ASN A 63 -14.93 -9.55 17.90
N VAL A 64 -13.70 -9.06 17.71
CA VAL A 64 -13.37 -8.14 16.60
C VAL A 64 -13.35 -8.93 15.30
N VAL A 65 -12.63 -10.05 15.28
CA VAL A 65 -12.42 -10.89 14.08
C VAL A 65 -13.73 -11.53 13.58
N LYS A 66 -14.61 -12.00 14.47
CA LYS A 66 -15.89 -12.66 14.13
C LYS A 66 -17.05 -11.70 13.86
N SER A 67 -16.78 -10.42 13.69
CA SER A 67 -17.85 -9.43 13.47
C SER A 67 -18.60 -9.70 12.15
N LYS A 68 -19.93 -9.55 12.19
CA LYS A 68 -20.83 -9.97 11.08
C LYS A 68 -20.75 -9.07 9.83
N SER A 69 -20.03 -7.95 9.88
CA SER A 69 -19.97 -6.95 8.80
C SER A 69 -18.68 -6.13 8.92
N THR A 70 -18.14 -5.71 7.78
CA THR A 70 -16.92 -4.88 7.68
C THR A 70 -17.02 -3.56 8.45
N ALA A 71 -18.21 -2.95 8.51
CA ALA A 71 -18.41 -1.72 9.29
C ALA A 71 -18.25 -1.98 10.80
N LYS A 72 -18.83 -3.08 11.30
CA LYS A 72 -18.69 -3.48 12.71
C LYS A 72 -17.25 -3.91 13.03
N PHE A 73 -16.59 -4.62 12.11
CA PHE A 73 -15.17 -4.96 12.22
C PHE A 73 -14.32 -3.70 12.39
N LYS A 74 -14.49 -2.73 11.49
CA LYS A 74 -13.74 -1.47 11.50
C LYS A 74 -13.94 -0.71 12.81
N MET A 75 -15.17 -0.52 13.25
CA MET A 75 -15.45 0.16 14.52
C MET A 75 -14.81 -0.54 15.72
N ALA A 76 -14.88 -1.88 15.77
CA ALA A 76 -14.30 -2.66 16.87
C ALA A 76 -12.76 -2.65 16.84
N LEU A 77 -12.16 -2.65 15.65
CA LEU A 77 -10.72 -2.54 15.45
C LEU A 77 -10.20 -1.15 15.82
N ASP A 78 -10.90 -0.09 15.41
CA ASP A 78 -10.57 1.30 15.72
C ASP A 78 -10.60 1.52 17.25
N LYS A 79 -11.66 1.01 17.91
CA LYS A 79 -11.76 1.01 19.38
C LYS A 79 -10.61 0.24 20.06
N PHE A 80 -10.25 -0.93 19.54
CA PHE A 80 -9.14 -1.73 20.08
C PHE A 80 -7.78 -1.03 19.94
N ASN A 81 -7.56 -0.33 18.83
CA ASN A 81 -6.32 0.41 18.58
C ASN A 81 -6.26 1.78 19.26
N GLY A 82 -7.30 2.19 20.00
CA GLY A 82 -7.39 3.54 20.58
C GLY A 82 -7.47 4.65 19.51
N ILE A 83 -7.76 4.25 18.29
CA ILE A 83 -8.03 5.09 17.13
C ILE A 83 -9.46 5.59 17.37
N GLY A 84 -9.60 6.79 17.95
CA GLY A 84 -10.90 7.42 18.15
C GLY A 84 -11.72 7.39 16.85
N CYS A 85 -13.04 7.39 16.93
CA CYS A 85 -13.97 7.21 15.81
C CYS A 85 -13.68 8.13 14.60
N TYR A 86 -12.75 7.71 13.74
CA TYR A 86 -12.57 8.32 12.43
C TYR A 86 -13.52 7.56 11.53
N SER A 87 -14.76 8.07 11.45
CA SER A 87 -15.63 7.73 10.34
C SER A 87 -14.80 7.75 9.06
N SER A 88 -14.95 6.68 8.29
CA SER A 88 -14.23 6.48 7.04
C SER A 88 -14.72 7.42 5.95
N SER A 89 -14.72 8.72 6.20
CA SER A 89 -14.90 9.72 5.15
C SER A 89 -13.52 10.18 4.75
N ARG A 90 -12.79 9.35 3.99
CA ARG A 90 -11.90 9.95 2.99
C ARG A 90 -12.85 10.64 2.01
N PRO A 91 -12.77 11.96 1.81
CA PRO A 91 -13.62 12.62 0.84
C PRO A 91 -13.21 12.13 -0.55
N VAL A 92 -14.09 11.35 -1.18
CA VAL A 92 -14.09 11.28 -2.65
C VAL A 92 -14.83 12.55 -3.08
N GLY A 93 -14.08 13.62 -3.37
CA GLY A 93 -14.66 14.88 -3.82
C GLY A 93 -15.32 15.70 -2.71
N GLY A 94 -15.40 17.01 -2.96
CA GLY A 94 -15.81 18.03 -2.02
C GLY A 94 -17.22 17.87 -1.46
N ASP A 95 -17.36 18.14 -0.16
CA ASP A 95 -18.16 19.25 0.37
C ASP A 95 -18.16 19.13 1.89
N GLY A 96 -17.77 20.24 2.54
CA GLY A 96 -17.56 20.30 3.98
C GLY A 96 -18.87 20.31 4.75
N LEU A 97 -19.31 19.15 5.23
CA LEU A 97 -20.24 19.05 6.36
C LEU A 97 -19.69 18.06 7.38
N ARG A 98 -18.98 18.64 8.35
CA ARG A 98 -18.31 17.95 9.45
C ARG A 98 -19.36 17.58 10.52
N GLN A 99 -20.04 16.46 10.36
CA GLN A 99 -20.86 15.92 11.45
C GLN A 99 -20.00 15.02 12.34
N SER A 100 -19.65 15.57 13.50
CA SER A 100 -19.18 14.82 14.66
C SER A 100 -20.32 13.95 15.17
N THR A 101 -20.19 12.65 15.08
CA THR A 101 -21.01 11.72 15.88
C THR A 101 -20.13 10.57 16.38
N CYS A 102 -20.49 10.10 17.58
CA CYS A 102 -19.76 9.25 18.53
C CYS A 102 -19.13 7.97 17.98
#